data_AF-A0A2G9LV67-F1
#
_entry.id   AF-A0A2G9LV67-F1
#
_cell.length_a   1.000
_cell.length_b   1.000
_cell.length_c   1.000
_cell.angle_alpha   90.00
_cell.angle_beta   90.00
_cell.angle_gamma   90.00
#
_symmetry.space_group_name_H-M   'P 1'
#
loop_
_entity.id
_entity.type
_entity.pdbx_description
1 polymer ?
#
loop_
_entity_poly.entity_id
_entity_poly.type
_entity_poly.pdbx_seq_one_letter_code
_entity_poly.pdbx_strand_id
1 'polypeptide(L)'
;MVQKKQKKDNTEEKSSEEDTVIADKETGKKSKAPIDKGVIDENSGDMDSDTEKGDGLNTETDDSVMDNDEKSRLSNEMSILKKDVAALRGELNALNQVKEAAFSKKEGHSGKISTLISTVRNFKRERDIFTKKVQESKKRRKELNDIIGKKIAEIKDLYEERDKITAKFKVKEDPVKLKHDIESMEYKVETEVMSFDKEQKLMKALKDKKKSLEQMKGAIDIIEKINTASKEINKLKKEANVLHKDIQRDASKSQELHENMLTESKKIDDLKKDEDGVYKEFFEEKKKYSEINIVLKKKLVRINEINSKFDDVRAHARKEKKKRAEKKLEDKKLAVDEKIKKRMKLTTDDLLVFQREQLENKNSKD
;
A
#
# COMPACT_ATOMS: atom_id res chain seq x y z
N MET A 1 -18.32 28.84 -59.36
CA MET A 1 -17.67 30.16 -59.22
C MET A 1 -18.45 30.90 -58.14
N VAL A 2 -17.76 31.44 -57.11
CA VAL A 2 -18.35 32.18 -55.95
C VAL A 2 -19.06 31.21 -54.97
N GLN A 3 -18.77 31.04 -53.67
CA GLN A 3 -18.22 31.91 -52.62
C GLN A 3 -17.59 31.07 -51.46
N LYS A 4 -16.62 31.67 -50.77
CA LYS A 4 -15.81 31.18 -49.62
C LYS A 4 -16.65 30.90 -48.36
N LYS A 5 -16.39 29.81 -47.62
CA LYS A 5 -15.55 29.72 -46.40
C LYS A 5 -15.74 30.88 -45.39
N GLN A 6 -16.51 30.64 -44.33
CA GLN A 6 -16.37 31.22 -42.97
C GLN A 6 -17.38 30.58 -41.99
N LYS A 7 -16.88 29.98 -40.90
CA LYS A 7 -17.46 29.79 -39.54
C LYS A 7 -16.55 28.79 -38.81
N LYS A 8 -15.51 29.22 -38.07
CA LYS A 8 -15.51 29.79 -36.70
C LYS A 8 -16.15 28.87 -35.66
N ASP A 9 -15.25 28.13 -34.99
CA ASP A 9 -15.13 27.95 -33.55
C ASP A 9 -16.20 28.63 -32.68
N ASN A 10 -16.91 27.81 -31.91
CA ASN A 10 -17.29 28.08 -30.52
C ASN A 10 -17.89 26.78 -29.96
N THR A 11 -17.07 25.99 -29.29
CA THR A 11 -17.55 24.91 -28.42
C THR A 11 -17.45 25.46 -27.00
N GLU A 12 -18.62 25.69 -26.43
CA GLU A 12 -18.81 26.28 -25.11
C GLU A 12 -18.15 25.45 -24.01
N GLU A 13 -17.50 26.19 -23.12
CA GLU A 13 -17.13 25.80 -21.76
C GLU A 13 -18.33 25.19 -21.04
N LYS A 14 -18.18 23.92 -20.62
CA LYS A 14 -18.85 23.43 -19.43
C LYS A 14 -17.80 23.14 -18.38
N SER A 15 -17.77 24.02 -17.39
CA SER A 15 -17.18 23.85 -16.08
C SER A 15 -17.79 22.63 -15.39
N SER A 16 -16.95 21.68 -15.02
CA SER A 16 -17.26 20.71 -13.96
C SER A 16 -16.06 20.68 -13.04
N GLU A 17 -16.13 21.54 -12.03
CA GLU A 17 -15.36 21.43 -10.79
C GLU A 17 -15.85 20.17 -10.05
N GLU A 18 -15.03 19.14 -10.01
CA GLU A 18 -15.14 18.07 -9.00
C GLU A 18 -13.80 18.00 -8.27
N ASP A 19 -13.63 18.91 -7.31
CA ASP A 19 -12.65 18.80 -6.24
C ASP A 19 -13.05 17.64 -5.33
N THR A 20 -12.44 16.47 -5.55
CA THR A 20 -12.45 15.40 -4.55
C THR A 20 -11.37 15.67 -3.51
N VAL A 21 -11.82 16.32 -2.43
CA VAL A 21 -11.10 16.46 -1.16
C VAL A 21 -10.88 15.07 -0.56
N ILE A 22 -9.65 14.55 -0.68
CA ILE A 22 -9.21 13.39 0.12
C ILE A 22 -8.71 13.94 1.45
N ALA A 23 -9.61 13.97 2.43
CA ALA A 23 -9.29 14.29 3.80
C ALA A 23 -8.61 13.09 4.47
N ASP A 24 -7.34 13.26 4.85
CA ASP A 24 -6.72 12.50 5.93
C ASP A 24 -7.24 13.04 7.27
N LYS A 25 -7.72 12.15 8.14
CA LYS A 25 -7.44 12.15 9.59
C LYS A 25 -8.02 10.91 10.30
N GLU A 26 -7.10 10.02 10.63
CA GLU A 26 -6.89 9.39 11.94
C GLU A 26 -8.09 9.22 12.87
N THR A 27 -8.40 7.96 13.21
CA THR A 27 -8.16 7.39 14.56
C THR A 27 -8.61 5.93 14.58
N GLY A 28 -7.64 5.01 14.67
CA GLY A 28 -7.89 3.56 14.68
C GLY A 28 -6.88 2.84 15.55
N LYS A 29 -7.10 2.98 16.86
CA LYS A 29 -6.44 2.31 17.98
C LYS A 29 -5.79 0.96 17.62
N LYS A 30 -4.47 0.87 17.79
CA LYS A 30 -3.72 -0.38 17.86
C LYS A 30 -4.28 -1.25 19.00
N SER A 31 -4.97 -2.34 18.68
CA SER A 31 -5.14 -3.47 19.61
C SER A 31 -4.26 -4.63 19.12
N LYS A 32 -3.08 -4.75 19.73
CA LYS A 32 -2.33 -6.01 19.75
C LYS A 32 -3.15 -6.99 20.59
N ALA A 33 -3.76 -7.98 19.96
CA ALA A 33 -4.21 -9.17 20.68
C ALA A 33 -3.05 -10.18 20.70
N PRO A 34 -2.72 -10.77 21.86
CA PRO A 34 -1.57 -11.66 21.99
C PRO A 34 -1.85 -13.01 21.31
N ILE A 35 -0.81 -13.51 20.64
CA ILE A 35 -0.73 -14.85 20.09
C ILE A 35 -0.59 -15.80 21.28
N ASP A 36 -1.65 -16.56 21.59
CA ASP A 36 -1.62 -17.61 22.58
C ASP A 36 -0.95 -18.85 21.95
N LYS A 37 0.35 -19.01 22.21
CA LYS A 37 1.10 -20.24 21.94
C LYS A 37 0.89 -21.18 23.14
N GLY A 38 -0.20 -21.92 23.11
CA GLY A 38 -0.44 -23.06 24.01
C GLY A 38 0.32 -24.29 23.52
N VAL A 39 1.50 -24.47 24.09
CA VAL A 39 2.40 -25.62 23.96
C VAL A 39 1.72 -26.91 24.45
N ILE A 40 1.94 -27.97 23.70
CA ILE A 40 1.67 -29.37 24.03
C ILE A 40 2.51 -29.74 25.26
N ASP A 41 1.89 -30.24 26.31
CA ASP A 41 2.62 -31.00 27.33
C ASP A 41 1.93 -32.36 27.53
N GLU A 42 2.60 -33.37 26.99
CA GLU A 42 2.37 -34.78 27.30
C GLU A 42 3.10 -35.06 28.61
N ASN A 43 2.40 -35.47 29.66
CA ASN A 43 3.04 -36.29 30.68
C ASN A 43 2.06 -37.22 31.41
N SER A 44 2.23 -38.49 31.08
CA SER A 44 2.29 -39.68 31.93
C SER A 44 1.55 -39.69 33.28
N GLY A 45 0.79 -40.76 33.49
CA GLY A 45 0.36 -41.20 34.81
C GLY A 45 -0.43 -42.49 34.74
N ASP A 46 0.28 -43.60 34.51
CA ASP A 46 -0.19 -44.96 34.78
C ASP A 46 -0.78 -45.03 36.20
N MET A 47 -1.97 -45.61 36.33
CA MET A 47 -2.42 -46.12 37.63
C MET A 47 -3.28 -47.36 37.44
N ASP A 48 -2.79 -48.41 38.10
CA ASP A 48 -3.14 -49.81 38.03
C ASP A 48 -4.64 -50.12 38.12
N SER A 49 -5.01 -51.08 37.28
CA SER A 49 -6.25 -51.85 37.36
C SER A 49 -6.13 -52.90 38.45
N ASP A 50 -6.78 -52.69 39.60
CA ASP A 50 -7.10 -53.78 40.51
C ASP A 50 -8.62 -53.96 40.60
N THR A 51 -9.03 -55.08 40.02
CA THR A 51 -10.38 -55.63 40.04
C THR A 51 -10.45 -56.58 41.21
N GLU A 52 -11.18 -56.25 42.27
CA GLU A 52 -11.59 -57.22 43.28
C GLU A 52 -13.12 -57.28 43.36
N LYS A 53 -13.65 -58.45 42.98
CA LYS A 53 -14.98 -58.94 43.34
C LYS A 53 -14.99 -59.28 44.83
N GLY A 54 -16.10 -59.04 45.52
CA GLY A 54 -16.32 -59.67 46.83
C GLY A 54 -17.37 -59.00 47.71
N ASP A 55 -18.56 -59.58 47.68
CA ASP A 55 -19.56 -59.73 48.73
C ASP A 55 -20.35 -58.54 49.27
N GLY A 56 -21.67 -58.71 49.13
CA GLY A 56 -22.68 -57.85 49.67
C GLY A 56 -22.81 -57.97 51.19
N LEU A 57 -23.14 -56.84 51.78
CA LEU A 57 -23.93 -56.79 53.01
C LEU A 57 -24.79 -55.53 52.92
N ASN A 58 -26.10 -55.72 52.88
CA ASN A 58 -27.10 -54.67 53.00
C ASN A 58 -26.92 -53.95 54.34
N THR A 59 -26.72 -52.63 54.28
CA THR A 59 -27.07 -51.72 55.37
C THR A 59 -27.66 -50.46 54.75
N GLU A 60 -28.96 -50.31 54.91
CA GLU A 60 -29.70 -49.07 54.66
C GLU A 60 -29.18 -47.96 55.57
N THR A 61 -28.59 -46.92 55.00
CA THR A 61 -28.60 -45.56 55.54
C THR A 61 -28.41 -44.57 54.40
N ASP A 62 -29.32 -43.62 54.36
CA ASP A 62 -29.48 -42.49 53.46
C ASP A 62 -28.25 -41.56 53.38
N ASP A 63 -28.25 -40.72 52.34
CA ASP A 63 -27.38 -39.59 52.00
C ASP A 63 -26.08 -39.82 51.16
N SER A 64 -26.19 -39.39 49.90
CA SER A 64 -25.12 -39.04 48.92
C SER A 64 -24.46 -40.13 48.06
N VAL A 65 -25.10 -41.28 47.88
CA VAL A 65 -24.70 -42.21 46.80
C VAL A 65 -25.40 -41.77 45.52
N MET A 66 -24.66 -41.17 44.58
CA MET A 66 -25.14 -41.05 43.21
C MET A 66 -25.63 -42.41 42.73
N ASP A 67 -26.88 -42.47 42.26
CA ASP A 67 -27.47 -43.70 41.75
C ASP A 67 -26.59 -44.28 40.64
N ASN A 68 -26.42 -45.60 40.60
CA ASN A 68 -25.54 -46.27 39.63
C ASN A 68 -25.99 -45.97 38.19
N ASP A 69 -27.30 -45.79 38.00
CA ASP A 69 -27.91 -45.37 36.75
C ASP A 69 -27.59 -43.91 36.40
N GLU A 70 -27.56 -43.00 37.38
CA GLU A 70 -27.19 -41.60 37.17
C GLU A 70 -25.70 -41.46 36.83
N LYS A 71 -24.85 -42.26 37.45
CA LYS A 71 -23.42 -42.36 37.14
C LYS A 71 -23.18 -42.87 35.71
N SER A 72 -23.91 -43.91 35.29
CA SER A 72 -23.87 -44.44 33.93
C SER A 72 -24.34 -43.41 32.90
N ARG A 73 -25.43 -42.67 33.20
CA ARG A 73 -25.94 -41.58 32.34
C ARG A 73 -24.95 -40.44 32.19
N LEU A 74 -24.37 -39.93 33.27
CA LEU A 74 -23.35 -38.87 33.21
C LEU A 74 -22.08 -39.32 32.49
N SER A 75 -21.68 -40.59 32.64
CA SER A 75 -20.54 -41.17 31.92
C SER A 75 -20.81 -41.27 30.42
N ASN A 76 -22.04 -41.64 30.02
CA ASN A 76 -22.46 -41.69 28.63
C ASN A 76 -22.57 -40.27 28.03
N GLU A 77 -23.19 -39.32 28.75
CA GLU A 77 -23.24 -37.89 28.37
C GLU A 77 -21.83 -37.33 28.17
N MET A 78 -20.90 -37.67 29.07
CA MET A 78 -19.50 -37.27 28.99
C MET A 78 -18.77 -37.87 27.77
N SER A 79 -19.02 -39.15 27.46
CA SER A 79 -18.43 -39.82 26.29
C SER A 79 -18.92 -39.18 24.98
N ILE A 80 -20.22 -38.86 24.89
CA ILE A 80 -20.82 -38.16 23.76
C ILE A 80 -20.24 -36.75 23.64
N LEU A 81 -20.17 -35.98 24.74
CA LEU A 81 -19.59 -34.64 24.76
C LEU A 81 -18.12 -34.63 24.35
N LYS A 82 -17.32 -35.63 24.77
CA LYS A 82 -15.91 -35.75 24.35
C LYS A 82 -15.78 -36.02 22.86
N LYS A 83 -16.61 -36.90 22.29
CA LYS A 83 -16.65 -37.16 20.83
C LYS A 83 -17.04 -35.91 20.06
N ASP A 84 -18.06 -35.22 20.52
CA ASP A 84 -18.52 -33.95 19.95
C ASP A 84 -17.44 -32.86 20.01
N VAL A 85 -16.73 -32.76 21.13
CA VAL A 85 -15.61 -31.81 21.28
C VAL A 85 -14.45 -32.17 20.35
N ALA A 86 -14.15 -33.45 20.16
CA ALA A 86 -13.13 -33.88 19.21
C ALA A 86 -13.52 -33.53 17.77
N ALA A 87 -14.78 -33.76 17.38
CA ALA A 87 -15.31 -33.38 16.07
C ALA A 87 -15.25 -31.85 15.86
N LEU A 88 -15.75 -31.07 16.82
CA LEU A 88 -15.73 -29.60 16.78
C LEU A 88 -14.30 -29.04 16.74
N ARG A 89 -13.34 -29.67 17.43
CA ARG A 89 -11.91 -29.30 17.33
C ARG A 89 -11.36 -29.56 15.93
N GLY A 90 -11.73 -30.69 15.32
CA GLY A 90 -11.35 -31.00 13.94
C GLY A 90 -11.89 -29.97 12.94
N GLU A 91 -13.19 -29.66 13.03
CA GLU A 91 -13.84 -28.63 12.22
C GLU A 91 -13.23 -27.24 12.45
N LEU A 92 -12.93 -26.89 13.71
CA LEU A 92 -12.32 -25.62 14.05
C LEU A 92 -10.90 -25.49 13.50
N ASN A 93 -10.11 -26.57 13.55
CA ASN A 93 -8.75 -26.60 12.99
C ASN A 93 -8.78 -26.47 11.46
N ALA A 94 -9.67 -27.19 10.78
CA ALA A 94 -9.85 -27.07 9.34
C ALA A 94 -10.25 -25.64 8.95
N LEU A 95 -11.25 -25.08 9.65
CA LEU A 95 -11.71 -23.72 9.39
C LEU A 95 -10.65 -22.67 9.73
N ASN A 96 -9.80 -22.91 10.74
CA ASN A 96 -8.67 -22.05 11.03
C ASN A 96 -7.64 -22.06 9.89
N GLN A 97 -7.34 -23.22 9.29
CA GLN A 97 -6.44 -23.31 8.15
C GLN A 97 -6.95 -22.53 6.94
N VAL A 98 -8.24 -22.66 6.61
CA VAL A 98 -8.83 -21.91 5.49
C VAL A 98 -8.80 -20.40 5.77
N LYS A 99 -9.16 -20.00 7.00
CA LYS A 99 -9.12 -18.61 7.46
C LYS A 99 -7.70 -18.01 7.40
N GLU A 100 -6.66 -18.75 7.82
CA GLU A 100 -5.26 -18.32 7.72
C GLU A 100 -4.79 -18.22 6.25
N ALA A 101 -5.22 -19.14 5.39
CA ALA A 101 -4.91 -19.09 3.96
C ALA A 101 -5.58 -17.88 3.28
N ALA A 102 -6.86 -17.60 3.60
CA ALA A 102 -7.58 -16.43 3.12
C ALA A 102 -6.94 -15.12 3.64
N PHE A 103 -6.52 -15.09 4.90
CA PHE A 103 -5.79 -13.96 5.48
C PHE A 103 -4.46 -13.71 4.77
N SER A 104 -3.68 -14.76 4.52
CA SER A 104 -2.38 -14.66 3.81
C SER A 104 -2.56 -14.15 2.38
N LYS A 105 -3.60 -14.61 1.68
CA LYS A 105 -3.95 -14.10 0.35
C LYS A 105 -4.30 -12.61 0.41
N LYS A 106 -5.16 -12.21 1.36
CA LYS A 106 -5.53 -10.80 1.57
C LYS A 106 -4.29 -9.94 1.84
N GLU A 107 -3.42 -10.34 2.75
CA GLU A 107 -2.21 -9.59 3.07
C GLU A 107 -1.28 -9.46 1.85
N GLY A 108 -1.20 -10.52 1.02
CA GLY A 108 -0.50 -10.48 -0.26
C GLY A 108 -1.11 -9.46 -1.25
N HIS A 109 -2.43 -9.41 -1.38
CA HIS A 109 -3.11 -8.41 -2.23
C HIS A 109 -2.93 -6.99 -1.68
N SER A 110 -3.10 -6.80 -0.37
CA SER A 110 -2.94 -5.51 0.30
C SER A 110 -1.53 -4.95 0.15
N GLY A 111 -0.51 -5.82 0.29
CA GLY A 111 0.89 -5.47 0.05
C GLY A 111 1.13 -5.02 -1.39
N LYS A 112 0.61 -5.77 -2.38
CA LYS A 112 0.70 -5.39 -3.80
C LYS A 112 0.02 -4.05 -4.07
N ILE A 113 -1.20 -3.85 -3.56
CA ILE A 113 -1.95 -2.59 -3.69
C ILE A 113 -1.14 -1.43 -3.10
N SER A 114 -0.55 -1.58 -1.91
CA SER A 114 0.29 -0.55 -1.30
C SER A 114 1.49 -0.19 -2.17
N THR A 115 2.20 -1.18 -2.72
CA THR A 115 3.32 -0.93 -3.64
C THR A 115 2.87 -0.21 -4.91
N LEU A 116 1.76 -0.61 -5.51
CA LEU A 116 1.21 0.02 -6.71
C LEU A 116 0.71 1.45 -6.44
N ILE A 117 0.11 1.71 -5.29
CA ILE A 117 -0.27 3.07 -4.89
C ILE A 117 0.98 3.96 -4.79
N SER A 118 2.08 3.42 -4.27
CA SER A 118 3.34 4.16 -4.19
C SER A 118 3.93 4.47 -5.57
N THR A 119 3.87 3.53 -6.52
CA THR A 119 4.35 3.75 -7.89
C THR A 119 3.48 4.75 -8.63
N VAL A 120 2.15 4.65 -8.53
CA VAL A 120 1.20 5.63 -9.09
C VAL A 120 1.46 7.03 -8.54
N ARG A 121 1.71 7.15 -7.22
CA ARG A 121 2.06 8.43 -6.60
C ARG A 121 3.38 9.00 -7.15
N ASN A 122 4.36 8.15 -7.42
CA ASN A 122 5.63 8.58 -8.02
C ASN A 122 5.43 9.04 -9.47
N PHE A 123 4.69 8.28 -10.29
CA PHE A 123 4.35 8.70 -11.66
C PHE A 123 3.59 10.02 -11.68
N LYS A 124 2.67 10.26 -10.74
CA LYS A 124 1.98 11.54 -10.59
C LYS A 124 2.97 12.69 -10.33
N ARG A 125 3.92 12.50 -9.40
CA ARG A 125 4.96 13.52 -9.10
C ARG A 125 5.85 13.81 -10.32
N GLU A 126 6.31 12.78 -11.01
CA GLU A 126 7.16 12.94 -12.20
C GLU A 126 6.41 13.65 -13.32
N ARG A 127 5.16 13.24 -13.59
CA ARG A 127 4.27 13.90 -14.54
C ARG A 127 4.09 15.38 -14.21
N ASP A 128 3.87 15.72 -12.95
CA ASP A 128 3.68 17.11 -12.52
C ASP A 128 4.96 17.94 -12.72
N ILE A 129 6.15 17.36 -12.53
CA ILE A 129 7.43 18.01 -12.85
C ILE A 129 7.53 18.31 -14.35
N PHE A 130 7.23 17.33 -15.22
CA PHE A 130 7.25 17.55 -16.67
C PHE A 130 6.19 18.55 -17.13
N THR A 131 5.00 18.51 -16.53
CA THR A 131 3.91 19.45 -16.82
C THR A 131 4.35 20.89 -16.50
N LYS A 132 5.00 21.10 -15.34
CA LYS A 132 5.56 22.40 -14.97
C LYS A 132 6.65 22.85 -15.93
N LYS A 133 7.59 21.97 -16.29
CA LYS A 133 8.65 22.26 -17.28
C LYS A 133 8.07 22.66 -18.64
N VAL A 134 7.05 21.97 -19.11
CA VAL A 134 6.33 22.29 -20.35
C VAL A 134 5.67 23.65 -20.24
N GLN A 135 5.04 23.98 -19.12
CA GLN A 135 4.39 25.28 -18.91
C GLN A 135 5.41 26.42 -18.89
N GLU A 136 6.52 26.27 -18.18
CA GLU A 136 7.61 27.26 -18.14
C GLU A 136 8.25 27.45 -19.52
N SER A 137 8.55 26.35 -20.22
CA SER A 137 9.10 26.40 -21.57
C SER A 137 8.14 27.06 -22.57
N LYS A 138 6.82 26.83 -22.42
CA LYS A 138 5.79 27.52 -23.21
C LYS A 138 5.78 29.02 -22.95
N LYS A 139 5.90 29.46 -21.69
CA LYS A 139 5.99 30.89 -21.34
C LYS A 139 7.22 31.53 -21.98
N ARG A 140 8.41 30.92 -21.80
CA ARG A 140 9.66 31.40 -22.41
C ARG A 140 9.61 31.44 -23.93
N ARG A 141 9.01 30.43 -24.57
CA ARG A 141 8.81 30.42 -26.03
C ARG A 141 7.89 31.56 -26.48
N LYS A 142 6.84 31.87 -25.71
CA LYS A 142 5.93 33.00 -26.01
C LYS A 142 6.68 34.33 -25.93
N GLU A 143 7.46 34.55 -24.87
CA GLU A 143 8.30 35.75 -24.72
C GLU A 143 9.27 35.93 -25.89
N LEU A 144 9.97 34.86 -26.30
CA LEU A 144 10.85 34.91 -27.47
C LEU A 144 10.08 35.23 -28.76
N ASN A 145 8.91 34.64 -28.96
CA ASN A 145 8.08 34.93 -30.13
C ASN A 145 7.59 36.38 -30.14
N ASP A 146 7.26 36.95 -28.98
CA ASP A 146 6.86 38.35 -28.85
C ASP A 146 8.04 39.30 -29.18
N ILE A 147 9.25 38.98 -28.71
CA ILE A 147 10.48 39.73 -29.06
C ILE A 147 10.77 39.62 -30.56
N ILE A 148 10.68 38.42 -31.13
CA ILE A 148 10.84 38.19 -32.57
C ILE A 148 9.80 39.02 -33.35
N GLY A 149 8.55 39.05 -32.90
CA GLY A 149 7.49 39.85 -33.52
C GLY A 149 7.81 41.34 -33.54
N LYS A 150 8.29 41.90 -32.42
CA LYS A 150 8.73 43.30 -32.32
C LYS A 150 9.91 43.60 -33.25
N LYS A 151 10.94 42.74 -33.25
CA LYS A 151 12.10 42.88 -34.14
C LYS A 151 11.73 42.80 -35.63
N ILE A 152 10.75 41.96 -35.98
CA ILE A 152 10.22 41.89 -37.34
C ILE A 152 9.49 43.18 -37.72
N ALA A 153 8.73 43.78 -36.79
CA ALA A 153 8.10 45.08 -37.03
C ALA A 153 9.15 46.18 -37.23
N GLU A 154 10.17 46.25 -36.37
CA GLU A 154 11.31 47.18 -36.53
C GLU A 154 11.98 47.04 -37.90
N ILE A 155 12.19 45.80 -38.38
CA ILE A 155 12.76 45.56 -39.71
C ILE A 155 11.83 46.04 -40.83
N LYS A 156 10.51 45.88 -40.69
CA LYS A 156 9.55 46.38 -41.69
C LYS A 156 9.60 47.90 -41.78
N ASP A 157 9.66 48.58 -40.64
CA ASP A 157 9.78 50.05 -40.58
C ASP A 157 11.09 50.51 -41.26
N LEU A 158 12.21 49.81 -40.99
CA LEU A 158 13.49 50.06 -41.66
C LEU A 158 13.43 49.82 -43.18
N TYR A 159 12.69 48.81 -43.64
CA TYR A 159 12.48 48.60 -45.07
C TYR A 159 11.69 49.76 -45.71
N GLU A 160 10.67 50.29 -45.03
CA GLU A 160 9.93 51.46 -45.51
C GLU A 160 10.80 52.72 -45.55
N GLU A 161 11.67 52.92 -44.56
CA GLU A 161 12.63 54.03 -44.55
C GLU A 161 13.63 53.92 -45.70
N ARG A 162 14.18 52.72 -45.93
CA ARG A 162 15.02 52.44 -47.10
C ARG A 162 14.28 52.78 -48.39
N ASP A 163 13.05 52.31 -48.55
CA ASP A 163 12.26 52.50 -49.77
C ASP A 163 11.99 53.97 -50.04
N LYS A 164 11.72 54.76 -48.99
CA LYS A 164 11.60 56.23 -49.08
C LYS A 164 12.90 56.89 -49.56
N ILE A 165 14.06 56.44 -49.08
CA ILE A 165 15.36 56.97 -49.51
C ILE A 165 15.63 56.62 -50.97
N THR A 166 15.46 55.36 -51.36
CA THR A 166 15.68 54.92 -52.75
C THR A 166 14.70 55.59 -53.73
N ALA A 167 13.44 55.80 -53.33
CA ALA A 167 12.46 56.50 -54.14
C ALA A 167 12.79 57.98 -54.33
N LYS A 168 13.30 58.67 -53.29
CA LYS A 168 13.73 60.07 -53.37
C LYS A 168 14.89 60.28 -54.34
N PHE A 169 15.86 59.38 -54.35
CA PHE A 169 17.06 59.52 -55.18
C PHE A 169 16.95 58.87 -56.58
N LYS A 170 15.83 58.19 -56.90
CA LYS A 170 15.58 57.50 -58.17
C LYS A 170 16.70 56.54 -58.60
N VAL A 171 17.48 56.02 -57.65
CA VAL A 171 18.56 55.09 -57.92
C VAL A 171 17.97 53.68 -57.98
N LYS A 172 18.08 53.03 -59.14
CA LYS A 172 17.62 51.64 -59.36
C LYS A 172 18.66 50.60 -58.95
N GLU A 173 19.91 50.98 -58.77
CA GLU A 173 21.01 50.07 -58.48
C GLU A 173 21.18 49.81 -56.98
N ASP A 174 21.50 48.56 -56.61
CA ASP A 174 21.79 48.17 -55.22
C ASP A 174 23.00 48.93 -54.68
N PRO A 175 22.92 49.57 -53.50
CA PRO A 175 24.04 50.32 -52.90
C PRO A 175 25.33 49.48 -52.73
N VAL A 176 25.17 48.19 -52.44
CA VAL A 176 26.28 47.24 -52.24
C VAL A 176 26.99 46.92 -53.56
N LYS A 177 26.23 46.75 -54.65
CA LYS A 177 26.80 46.54 -55.99
C LYS A 177 27.49 47.80 -56.48
N LEU A 178 26.93 48.98 -56.19
CA LEU A 178 27.53 50.25 -56.56
C LEU A 178 28.91 50.44 -55.93
N LYS A 179 29.08 50.03 -54.66
CA LYS A 179 30.38 50.07 -53.97
C LYS A 179 31.40 49.14 -54.64
N HIS A 180 31.01 47.92 -54.95
CA HIS A 180 31.88 46.94 -55.62
C HIS A 180 32.26 47.37 -57.05
N ASP A 181 31.30 47.94 -57.79
CA ASP A 181 31.53 48.49 -59.12
C ASP A 181 32.53 49.65 -59.08
N ILE A 182 32.42 50.54 -58.09
CA ILE A 182 33.38 51.64 -57.89
C ILE A 182 34.78 51.07 -57.62
N GLU A 183 34.92 50.16 -56.66
CA GLU A 183 36.21 49.52 -56.33
C GLU A 183 36.83 48.81 -57.55
N SER A 184 36.01 48.11 -58.34
CA SER A 184 36.47 47.46 -59.56
C SER A 184 36.89 48.45 -60.65
N MET A 185 36.17 49.57 -60.80
CA MET A 185 36.55 50.62 -61.75
C MET A 185 37.80 51.37 -61.29
N GLU A 186 37.94 51.67 -59.99
CA GLU A 186 39.15 52.27 -59.41
C GLU A 186 40.37 51.38 -59.66
N TYR A 187 40.25 50.08 -59.36
CA TYR A 187 41.30 49.11 -59.62
C TYR A 187 41.70 49.06 -61.11
N LYS A 188 40.72 49.12 -62.03
CA LYS A 188 41.01 49.17 -63.48
C LYS A 188 41.72 50.46 -63.89
N VAL A 189 41.34 51.61 -63.34
CA VAL A 189 42.04 52.88 -63.59
C VAL A 189 43.49 52.83 -63.08
N GLU A 190 43.71 52.18 -61.93
CA GLU A 190 45.05 52.09 -61.32
C GLU A 190 45.97 51.08 -62.01
N THR A 191 45.43 50.00 -62.61
CA THR A 191 46.23 48.86 -63.08
C THR A 191 46.26 48.68 -64.60
N GLU A 192 45.29 49.18 -65.37
CA GLU A 192 45.26 49.01 -66.82
C GLU A 192 45.74 50.27 -67.55
N VAL A 193 46.70 50.10 -68.48
CA VAL A 193 47.11 51.18 -69.38
C VAL A 193 46.06 51.35 -70.47
N MET A 194 45.29 52.45 -70.38
CA MET A 194 44.20 52.76 -71.32
C MET A 194 44.42 54.10 -72.03
N SER A 195 43.80 54.28 -73.20
CA SER A 195 43.86 55.55 -73.94
C SER A 195 43.15 56.66 -73.17
N PHE A 196 43.67 57.89 -73.23
CA PHE A 196 43.13 59.06 -72.51
C PHE A 196 41.60 59.24 -72.61
N ASP A 197 41.01 59.02 -73.78
CA ASP A 197 39.55 59.12 -73.97
C ASP A 197 38.74 58.05 -73.20
N LYS A 198 39.31 56.85 -73.04
CA LYS A 198 38.69 55.74 -72.29
C LYS A 198 38.82 55.99 -70.79
N GLU A 199 39.99 56.44 -70.35
CA GLU A 199 40.23 56.86 -68.97
C GLU A 199 39.28 57.99 -68.56
N GLN A 200 39.12 59.02 -69.39
CA GLN A 200 38.23 60.15 -69.10
C GLN A 200 36.76 59.73 -69.02
N LYS A 201 36.31 58.78 -69.86
CA LYS A 201 34.96 58.20 -69.79
C LYS A 201 34.78 57.37 -68.51
N LEU A 202 35.77 56.57 -68.13
CA LEU A 202 35.75 55.77 -66.91
C LEU A 202 35.71 56.68 -65.67
N MET A 203 36.52 57.74 -65.65
CA MET A 203 36.57 58.73 -64.57
C MET A 203 35.25 59.48 -64.40
N LYS A 204 34.56 59.82 -65.51
CA LYS A 204 33.22 60.42 -65.49
C LYS A 204 32.18 59.45 -64.91
N ALA A 205 32.16 58.20 -65.40
CA ALA A 205 31.27 57.16 -64.88
C ALA A 205 31.52 56.86 -63.39
N LEU A 206 32.79 56.90 -62.98
CA LEU A 206 33.22 56.72 -61.59
C LEU A 206 32.79 57.88 -60.69
N LYS A 207 32.86 59.12 -61.18
CA LYS A 207 32.34 60.31 -60.48
C LYS A 207 30.83 60.26 -60.32
N ASP A 208 30.10 59.84 -61.36
CA ASP A 208 28.65 59.69 -61.32
C ASP A 208 28.23 58.57 -60.34
N LYS A 209 28.89 57.40 -60.40
CA LYS A 209 28.66 56.31 -59.43
C LYS A 209 29.04 56.72 -58.00
N LYS A 210 30.15 57.43 -57.78
CA LYS A 210 30.51 57.97 -56.45
C LYS A 210 29.45 58.92 -55.90
N LYS A 211 28.90 59.80 -56.74
CA LYS A 211 27.82 60.72 -56.36
C LYS A 211 26.53 59.96 -56.01
N SER A 212 26.18 58.92 -56.77
CA SER A 212 25.06 58.03 -56.45
C SER A 212 25.29 57.21 -55.17
N LEU A 213 26.51 56.76 -54.90
CA LEU A 213 26.87 56.08 -53.64
C LEU A 213 26.70 57.02 -52.45
N GLU A 214 27.15 58.26 -52.58
CA GLU A 214 27.06 59.28 -51.53
C GLU A 214 25.60 59.61 -51.18
N GLN A 215 24.73 59.67 -52.18
CA GLN A 215 23.28 59.82 -52.00
C GLN A 215 22.62 58.59 -51.36
N MET A 216 23.23 57.40 -51.48
CA MET A 216 22.73 56.14 -50.91
C MET A 216 23.39 55.75 -49.58
N LYS A 217 24.32 56.52 -49.03
CA LYS A 217 24.95 56.23 -47.72
C LYS A 217 23.92 55.96 -46.61
N GLY A 218 22.86 56.77 -46.55
CA GLY A 218 21.76 56.55 -45.59
C GLY A 218 20.99 55.24 -45.80
N ALA A 219 20.88 54.75 -47.04
CA ALA A 219 20.30 53.44 -47.32
C ALA A 219 21.24 52.29 -46.94
N ILE A 220 22.56 52.48 -47.09
CA ILE A 220 23.59 51.50 -46.67
C ILE A 220 23.52 51.29 -45.15
N ASP A 221 23.47 52.38 -44.36
CA ASP A 221 23.37 52.30 -42.91
C ASP A 221 22.11 51.56 -42.45
N ILE A 222 20.98 51.77 -43.14
CA ILE A 222 19.73 51.05 -42.88
C ILE A 222 19.86 49.57 -43.25
N ILE A 223 20.52 49.23 -44.36
CA ILE A 223 20.79 47.85 -44.76
C ILE A 223 21.65 47.13 -43.72
N GLU A 224 22.67 47.79 -43.16
CA GLU A 224 23.48 47.22 -42.09
C GLU A 224 22.68 46.96 -40.80
N LYS A 225 21.78 47.90 -40.43
CA LYS A 225 20.84 47.72 -39.31
C LYS A 225 19.88 46.55 -39.55
N ILE A 226 19.31 46.44 -40.75
CA ILE A 226 18.44 45.33 -41.15
C ILE A 226 19.19 43.99 -41.07
N ASN A 227 20.44 43.94 -41.56
CA ASN A 227 21.26 42.73 -41.53
C ASN A 227 21.58 42.30 -40.10
N THR A 228 21.88 43.26 -39.22
CA THR A 228 22.16 43.00 -37.80
C THR A 228 20.91 42.48 -37.08
N ALA A 229 19.78 43.16 -37.23
CA ALA A 229 18.49 42.74 -36.68
C ALA A 229 18.06 41.36 -37.24
N SER A 230 18.32 41.09 -38.52
CA SER A 230 18.03 39.79 -39.14
C SER A 230 18.86 38.66 -38.53
N LYS A 231 20.15 38.90 -38.24
CA LYS A 231 21.01 37.93 -37.54
C LYS A 231 20.49 37.65 -36.13
N GLU A 232 20.06 38.68 -35.40
CA GLU A 232 19.45 38.53 -34.07
C GLU A 232 18.15 37.72 -34.11
N ILE A 233 17.24 38.02 -35.04
CA ILE A 233 16.01 37.24 -35.24
C ILE A 233 16.34 35.78 -35.54
N ASN A 234 17.35 35.52 -36.38
CA ASN A 234 17.75 34.16 -36.69
C ASN A 234 18.29 33.41 -35.46
N LYS A 235 19.01 34.08 -34.55
CA LYS A 235 19.43 33.51 -33.27
C LYS A 235 18.21 33.20 -32.38
N LEU A 236 17.32 34.16 -32.20
CA LEU A 236 16.10 33.98 -31.39
C LEU A 236 15.18 32.87 -31.94
N LYS A 237 15.04 32.77 -33.28
CA LYS A 237 14.30 31.68 -33.93
C LYS A 237 14.93 30.32 -33.66
N LYS A 238 16.26 30.22 -33.65
CA LYS A 238 16.95 28.96 -33.30
C LYS A 238 16.65 28.58 -31.85
N GLU A 239 16.73 29.53 -30.92
CA GLU A 239 16.41 29.30 -29.50
C GLU A 239 14.94 28.89 -29.30
N ALA A 240 14.00 29.58 -29.96
CA ALA A 240 12.58 29.23 -29.91
C ALA A 240 12.28 27.84 -30.49
N ASN A 241 13.01 27.43 -31.53
CA ASN A 241 12.90 26.09 -32.11
C ASN A 241 13.46 25.00 -31.18
N VAL A 242 14.55 25.26 -30.46
CA VAL A 242 15.08 24.34 -29.44
C VAL A 242 14.04 24.16 -28.33
N LEU A 243 13.50 25.25 -27.78
CA LEU A 243 12.43 25.20 -26.78
C LEU A 243 11.19 24.46 -27.30
N HIS A 244 10.84 24.61 -28.57
CA HIS A 244 9.71 23.87 -29.14
C HIS A 244 9.95 22.36 -29.12
N LYS A 245 11.15 21.91 -29.49
CA LYS A 245 11.54 20.49 -29.44
C LYS A 245 11.56 19.97 -28.01
N ASP A 246 12.08 20.75 -27.06
CA ASP A 246 12.07 20.38 -25.64
C ASP A 246 10.65 20.27 -25.09
N ILE A 247 9.75 21.20 -25.43
CA ILE A 247 8.33 21.13 -25.08
C ILE A 247 7.69 19.86 -25.62
N GLN A 248 7.97 19.50 -26.89
CA GLN A 248 7.40 18.30 -27.48
C GLN A 248 7.90 17.04 -26.78
N ARG A 249 9.21 16.95 -26.53
CA ARG A 249 9.81 15.82 -25.80
C ARG A 249 9.24 15.69 -24.39
N ASP A 250 9.18 16.78 -23.64
CA ASP A 250 8.72 16.76 -22.24
C ASP A 250 7.21 16.52 -22.16
N ALA A 251 6.43 17.00 -23.15
CA ALA A 251 5.01 16.67 -23.28
C ALA A 251 4.79 15.19 -23.58
N SER A 252 5.56 14.60 -24.51
CA SER A 252 5.50 13.16 -24.79
C SER A 252 5.82 12.33 -23.55
N LYS A 253 6.87 12.67 -22.81
CA LYS A 253 7.21 12.00 -21.53
C LYS A 253 6.10 12.15 -20.49
N SER A 254 5.51 13.33 -20.37
CA SER A 254 4.38 13.57 -19.46
C SER A 254 3.17 12.72 -19.84
N GLN A 255 2.92 12.53 -21.14
CA GLN A 255 1.82 11.72 -21.65
C GLN A 255 2.07 10.23 -21.36
N GLU A 256 3.27 9.71 -21.64
CA GLU A 256 3.66 8.33 -21.32
C GLU A 256 3.50 8.03 -19.82
N LEU A 257 3.94 8.94 -18.94
CA LEU A 257 3.76 8.80 -17.49
C LEU A 257 2.27 8.81 -17.10
N HIS A 258 1.45 9.61 -17.76
CA HIS A 258 0.01 9.63 -17.52
C HIS A 258 -0.67 8.33 -17.93
N GLU A 259 -0.30 7.77 -19.08
CA GLU A 259 -0.79 6.48 -19.56
C GLU A 259 -0.36 5.34 -18.63
N ASN A 260 0.92 5.31 -18.24
CA ASN A 260 1.43 4.34 -17.27
C ASN A 260 0.67 4.44 -15.94
N MET A 261 0.47 5.65 -15.42
CA MET A 261 -0.32 5.90 -14.21
C MET A 261 -1.76 5.39 -14.34
N LEU A 262 -2.40 5.53 -15.50
CA LEU A 262 -3.75 5.03 -15.75
C LEU A 262 -3.78 3.50 -15.78
N THR A 263 -2.79 2.86 -16.43
CA THR A 263 -2.71 1.39 -16.47
C THR A 263 -2.49 0.79 -15.07
N GLU A 264 -1.61 1.38 -14.26
CA GLU A 264 -1.40 0.93 -12.89
C GLU A 264 -2.60 1.22 -11.99
N SER A 265 -3.30 2.34 -12.19
CA SER A 265 -4.56 2.63 -11.49
C SER A 265 -5.63 1.56 -11.76
N LYS A 266 -5.78 1.12 -13.02
CA LYS A 266 -6.70 0.02 -13.37
C LYS A 266 -6.32 -1.29 -12.66
N LYS A 267 -5.03 -1.63 -12.63
CA LYS A 267 -4.55 -2.83 -11.90
C LYS A 267 -4.84 -2.74 -10.40
N ILE A 268 -4.75 -1.54 -9.80
CA ILE A 268 -5.13 -1.32 -8.41
C ILE A 268 -6.62 -1.61 -8.21
N ASP A 269 -7.47 -1.10 -9.09
CA ASP A 269 -8.92 -1.30 -8.99
C ASP A 269 -9.32 -2.77 -9.14
N ASP A 270 -8.65 -3.50 -10.04
CA ASP A 270 -8.88 -4.94 -10.20
C ASP A 270 -8.39 -5.73 -8.97
N LEU A 271 -7.19 -5.41 -8.44
CA LEU A 271 -6.69 -6.04 -7.22
C LEU A 271 -7.55 -5.73 -5.99
N LYS A 272 -8.17 -4.54 -5.92
CA LYS A 272 -9.11 -4.20 -4.86
C LYS A 272 -10.38 -5.04 -4.92
N LYS A 273 -10.91 -5.29 -6.12
CA LYS A 273 -12.06 -6.21 -6.30
C LYS A 273 -11.71 -7.62 -5.84
N ASP A 274 -10.52 -8.09 -6.19
CA ASP A 274 -10.02 -9.40 -5.74
C ASP A 274 -9.85 -9.43 -4.20
N GLU A 275 -9.28 -8.38 -3.60
CA GLU A 275 -9.12 -8.25 -2.15
C GLU A 275 -10.48 -8.24 -1.44
N ASP A 276 -11.48 -7.53 -1.98
CA ASP A 276 -12.84 -7.48 -1.45
C ASP A 276 -13.54 -8.85 -1.53
N GLY A 277 -13.30 -9.61 -2.61
CA GLY A 277 -13.78 -10.98 -2.75
C GLY A 277 -13.22 -11.90 -1.67
N VAL A 278 -11.89 -11.92 -1.53
CA VAL A 278 -11.20 -12.71 -0.49
C VAL A 278 -11.59 -12.26 0.92
N TYR A 279 -11.81 -10.96 1.12
CA TYR A 279 -12.24 -10.42 2.42
C TYR A 279 -13.64 -10.88 2.82
N LYS A 280 -14.57 -10.97 1.86
CA LYS A 280 -15.92 -11.51 2.10
C LYS A 280 -15.85 -12.98 2.51
N GLU A 281 -15.09 -13.80 1.77
CA GLU A 281 -14.88 -15.22 2.09
C GLU A 281 -14.28 -15.38 3.50
N PHE A 282 -13.19 -14.64 3.79
CA PHE A 282 -12.57 -14.62 5.11
C PHE A 282 -13.55 -14.22 6.23
N PHE A 283 -14.42 -13.24 5.97
CA PHE A 283 -15.38 -12.76 6.96
C PHE A 283 -16.47 -13.80 7.24
N GLU A 284 -16.95 -14.52 6.24
CA GLU A 284 -17.89 -15.61 6.39
C GLU A 284 -17.27 -16.79 7.17
N GLU A 285 -16.03 -17.16 6.85
CA GLU A 285 -15.30 -18.20 7.58
C GLU A 285 -15.03 -17.80 9.04
N LYS A 286 -14.68 -16.53 9.27
CA LYS A 286 -14.50 -15.99 10.62
C LYS A 286 -15.79 -16.03 11.43
N LYS A 287 -16.95 -15.77 10.82
CA LYS A 287 -18.26 -15.92 11.48
C LYS A 287 -18.51 -17.36 11.89
N LYS A 288 -18.37 -18.31 10.95
CA LYS A 288 -18.51 -19.75 11.21
C LYS A 288 -17.56 -20.22 12.31
N TYR A 289 -16.32 -19.72 12.30
CA TYR A 289 -15.31 -20.04 13.32
C TYR A 289 -15.73 -19.54 14.69
N SER A 290 -16.25 -18.31 14.77
CA SER A 290 -16.74 -17.75 16.03
C SER A 290 -17.94 -18.53 16.57
N GLU A 291 -18.88 -18.93 15.71
CA GLU A 291 -20.06 -19.71 16.10
C GLU A 291 -19.68 -21.08 16.65
N ILE A 292 -18.83 -21.83 15.92
CA ILE A 292 -18.33 -23.15 16.35
C ILE A 292 -17.53 -23.01 17.65
N ASN A 293 -16.70 -21.98 17.79
CA ASN A 293 -15.92 -21.75 19.01
C ASN A 293 -16.83 -21.45 20.22
N ILE A 294 -17.93 -20.73 20.05
CA ILE A 294 -18.92 -20.52 21.12
C ILE A 294 -19.56 -21.84 21.54
N VAL A 295 -19.96 -22.69 20.57
CA VAL A 295 -20.53 -24.01 20.85
C VAL A 295 -19.51 -24.91 21.57
N LEU A 296 -18.27 -24.92 21.10
CA LEU A 296 -17.18 -25.66 21.72
C LEU A 296 -16.95 -25.23 23.17
N LYS A 297 -16.90 -23.92 23.45
CA LYS A 297 -16.76 -23.38 24.81
C LYS A 297 -17.90 -23.84 25.72
N LYS A 298 -19.16 -23.82 25.25
CA LYS A 298 -20.31 -24.31 26.02
C LYS A 298 -20.17 -25.80 26.36
N LYS A 299 -19.77 -26.64 25.39
CA LYS A 299 -19.56 -28.08 25.62
C LYS A 299 -18.39 -28.35 26.57
N LEU A 300 -17.32 -27.56 26.51
CA LEU A 300 -16.18 -27.66 27.45
C LEU A 300 -16.57 -27.27 28.88
N VAL A 301 -17.36 -26.21 29.06
CA VAL A 301 -17.90 -25.86 30.38
C VAL A 301 -18.75 -27.00 30.94
N ARG A 302 -19.64 -27.60 30.12
CA ARG A 302 -20.46 -28.74 30.51
C ARG A 302 -19.63 -29.97 30.90
N ILE A 303 -18.57 -30.27 30.15
CA ILE A 303 -17.60 -31.31 30.47
C ILE A 303 -16.94 -31.06 31.84
N ASN A 304 -16.54 -29.82 32.11
CA ASN A 304 -15.93 -29.44 33.39
C ASN A 304 -16.92 -29.54 34.56
N GLU A 305 -18.19 -29.14 34.36
CA GLU A 305 -19.26 -29.34 35.35
C GLU A 305 -19.46 -30.82 35.70
N ILE A 306 -19.50 -31.69 34.69
CA ILE A 306 -19.65 -33.14 34.88
C ILE A 306 -18.43 -33.71 35.60
N ASN A 307 -17.21 -33.30 35.23
CA ASN A 307 -15.99 -33.69 35.93
C ASN A 307 -15.99 -33.26 37.41
N SER A 308 -16.40 -32.02 37.71
CA SER A 308 -16.51 -31.52 39.09
C SER A 308 -17.44 -32.41 39.90
N LYS A 309 -18.61 -32.78 39.35
CA LYS A 309 -19.55 -33.70 40.03
C LYS A 309 -18.92 -35.08 40.27
N PHE A 310 -18.18 -35.62 39.30
CA PHE A 310 -17.46 -36.88 39.49
C PHE A 310 -16.37 -36.80 40.55
N ASP A 311 -15.64 -35.67 40.62
CA ASP A 311 -14.61 -35.42 41.61
C ASP A 311 -15.20 -35.25 43.02
N ASP A 312 -16.33 -34.54 43.14
CA ASP A 312 -17.09 -34.41 44.39
C ASP A 312 -17.56 -35.78 44.89
N VAL A 313 -18.16 -36.59 44.01
CA VAL A 313 -18.61 -37.95 44.35
C VAL A 313 -17.44 -38.84 44.76
N ARG A 314 -16.31 -38.74 44.07
CA ARG A 314 -15.09 -39.47 44.42
C ARG A 314 -14.53 -39.00 45.78
N ALA A 315 -14.59 -37.70 46.07
CA ALA A 315 -14.16 -37.13 47.34
C ALA A 315 -15.09 -37.57 48.49
N HIS A 316 -16.40 -37.56 48.28
CA HIS A 316 -17.40 -38.08 49.22
C HIS A 316 -17.22 -39.58 49.47
N ALA A 317 -17.05 -40.39 48.41
CA ALA A 317 -16.78 -41.82 48.55
C ALA A 317 -15.48 -42.12 49.31
N ARG A 318 -14.41 -41.33 49.08
CA ARG A 318 -13.16 -41.43 49.84
C ARG A 318 -13.36 -41.07 51.32
N LYS A 319 -14.10 -40.01 51.62
CA LYS A 319 -14.44 -39.59 53.00
C LYS A 319 -15.26 -40.66 53.71
N GLU A 320 -16.29 -41.22 53.06
CA GLU A 320 -17.13 -42.27 53.64
C GLU A 320 -16.35 -43.59 53.82
N LYS A 321 -15.49 -43.98 52.87
CA LYS A 321 -14.60 -45.13 53.06
C LYS A 321 -13.66 -44.91 54.25
N LYS A 322 -13.14 -43.70 54.43
CA LYS A 322 -12.30 -43.33 55.58
C LYS A 322 -13.09 -43.42 56.89
N LYS A 323 -14.28 -42.81 56.99
CA LYS A 323 -15.15 -42.90 58.17
C LYS A 323 -15.57 -44.33 58.49
N ARG A 324 -15.90 -45.15 57.49
CA ARG A 324 -16.21 -46.58 57.69
C ARG A 324 -14.99 -47.36 58.18
N ALA A 325 -13.80 -47.06 57.66
CA ALA A 325 -12.57 -47.67 58.16
C ALA A 325 -12.25 -47.23 59.60
N GLU A 326 -12.47 -45.95 59.93
CA GLU A 326 -12.33 -45.40 61.28
C GLU A 326 -13.33 -46.03 62.24
N LYS A 327 -14.63 -46.12 61.90
CA LYS A 327 -15.64 -46.81 62.71
C LYS A 327 -15.33 -48.28 62.91
N LYS A 328 -14.97 -49.01 61.84
CA LYS A 328 -14.55 -50.43 61.95
C LYS A 328 -13.30 -50.59 62.81
N LEU A 329 -12.40 -49.61 62.81
CA LEU A 329 -11.24 -49.61 63.68
C LEU A 329 -11.65 -49.35 65.14
N GLU A 330 -12.58 -48.43 65.38
CA GLU A 330 -13.10 -48.08 66.71
C GLU A 330 -13.93 -49.23 67.32
N ASP A 331 -14.80 -49.88 66.55
CA ASP A 331 -15.53 -51.07 66.97
C ASP A 331 -14.57 -52.22 67.34
N LYS A 332 -13.47 -52.36 66.58
CA LYS A 332 -12.40 -53.31 66.92
C LYS A 332 -11.66 -52.90 68.18
N LYS A 333 -11.38 -51.61 68.41
CA LYS A 333 -10.78 -51.10 69.66
C LYS A 333 -11.68 -51.45 70.86
N LEU A 334 -12.98 -51.16 70.79
CA LEU A 334 -13.95 -51.48 71.84
C LEU A 334 -14.05 -52.99 72.12
N ALA A 335 -14.06 -53.82 71.06
CA ALA A 335 -14.06 -55.27 71.21
C ALA A 335 -12.77 -55.81 71.89
N VAL A 336 -11.63 -55.20 71.61
CA VAL A 336 -10.34 -55.51 72.28
C VAL A 336 -10.39 -55.10 73.75
N ASP A 337 -10.87 -53.90 74.06
CA ASP A 337 -11.04 -53.40 75.43
C ASP A 337 -11.98 -54.28 76.26
N GLU A 338 -13.08 -54.76 75.67
CA GLU A 338 -13.98 -55.69 76.34
C GLU A 338 -13.33 -57.05 76.63
N LYS A 339 -12.54 -57.59 75.70
CA LYS A 339 -11.78 -58.84 75.91
C LYS A 339 -10.72 -58.68 77.01
N ILE A 340 -10.07 -57.51 77.08
CA ILE A 340 -9.13 -57.16 78.17
C ILE A 340 -9.87 -57.10 79.51
N LYS A 341 -11.01 -56.39 79.59
CA LYS A 341 -11.84 -56.30 80.81
C LYS A 341 -12.36 -57.67 81.27
N LYS A 342 -12.76 -58.53 80.34
CA LYS A 342 -13.26 -59.90 80.60
C LYS A 342 -12.14 -60.94 80.79
N ARG A 343 -10.84 -60.55 80.77
CA ARG A 343 -9.65 -61.42 80.88
C ARG A 343 -9.67 -62.63 79.91
N MET A 344 -10.16 -62.43 78.69
CA MET A 344 -10.19 -63.47 77.66
C MET A 344 -8.87 -63.49 76.87
N LYS A 345 -8.54 -64.61 76.21
CA LYS A 345 -7.34 -64.72 75.36
C LYS A 345 -7.47 -63.76 74.17
N LEU A 346 -6.43 -62.96 73.94
CA LEU A 346 -6.36 -61.97 72.87
C LEU A 346 -5.75 -62.59 71.61
N THR A 347 -6.33 -62.30 70.43
CA THR A 347 -5.83 -62.82 69.15
C THR A 347 -4.74 -61.90 68.57
N THR A 348 -3.88 -62.39 67.67
CA THR A 348 -2.81 -61.60 67.03
C THR A 348 -3.30 -60.30 66.39
N ASP A 349 -4.47 -60.32 65.76
CA ASP A 349 -5.08 -59.13 65.15
C ASP A 349 -5.53 -58.10 66.19
N ASP A 350 -5.98 -58.56 67.36
CA ASP A 350 -6.40 -57.71 68.49
C ASP A 350 -5.18 -57.01 69.13
N LEU A 351 -4.03 -57.70 69.20
CA LEU A 351 -2.75 -57.13 69.65
C LEU A 351 -2.25 -56.03 68.72
N LEU A 352 -2.41 -56.19 67.39
CA LEU A 352 -2.00 -55.18 66.41
C LEU A 352 -2.86 -53.91 66.47
N VAL A 353 -4.18 -54.05 66.74
CA VAL A 353 -5.08 -52.91 66.95
C VAL A 353 -4.71 -52.16 68.23
N PHE A 354 -4.46 -52.88 69.33
CA PHE A 354 -4.01 -52.31 70.60
C PHE A 354 -2.66 -51.60 70.48
N GLN A 355 -1.71 -52.16 69.73
CA GLN A 355 -0.40 -51.55 69.50
C GLN A 355 -0.50 -50.24 68.72
N ARG A 356 -1.39 -50.16 67.71
CA ARG A 356 -1.67 -48.91 66.99
C ARG A 356 -2.30 -47.85 67.88
N GLU A 357 -3.22 -48.24 68.76
CA GLU A 357 -3.85 -47.32 69.70
C GLU A 357 -2.87 -46.70 70.70
N GLN A 358 -1.94 -47.50 71.24
CA GLN A 358 -0.89 -47.01 72.13
C GLN A 358 0.07 -46.02 71.43
N LEU A 359 0.30 -46.19 70.13
CA LEU A 359 1.11 -45.28 69.32
C LEU A 359 0.37 -43.97 69.00
N GLU A 360 -0.93 -44.03 68.67
CA GLU A 360 -1.77 -42.85 68.45
C GLU A 360 -1.91 -42.00 69.73
N ASN A 361 -2.05 -42.64 70.90
CA ASN A 361 -2.15 -41.95 72.20
C ASN A 361 -0.82 -41.35 72.70
N LYS A 362 0.32 -41.80 72.18
CA LYS A 362 1.61 -41.15 72.42
C LYS A 362 1.77 -39.89 71.56
N ASN A 363 1.38 -39.96 70.30
CA ASN A 363 1.50 -38.85 69.35
C ASN A 363 0.49 -37.71 69.55
N SER A 364 -0.52 -37.87 70.41
CA SER A 364 -1.51 -36.83 70.74
C SER A 364 -1.25 -36.11 72.08
N LYS A 365 -0.22 -36.53 72.82
CA LYS A 365 0.20 -35.95 74.10
C LYS A 365 1.47 -35.07 74.00
N ASP A 366 2.11 -35.08 72.84
CA ASP A 366 3.11 -34.10 72.40
C ASP A 366 2.42 -33.10 71.46
#